data_AF-A0A563CAL9-F1
#
_entry.id   AF-A0A563CAL9-F1
#
_cell.length_a   1.000
_cell.length_b   1.000
_cell.length_c   1.000
_cell.angle_alpha   90.00
_cell.angle_beta   90.00
_cell.angle_gamma   90.00
#
_symmetry.space_group_name_H-M   'P 1'
#
loop_
_entity.id
_entity.type
_entity.pdbx_description
1 polymer ?
#
loop_
_entity_poly.entity_id
_entity_poly.type
_entity_poly.pdbx_seq_one_letter_code
_entity_poly.pdbx_strand_id
1 'polypeptide(L)'
;MNQRLQQKLKTLPRTPGVYFHKSASGEIIYVGKAAVLKNRVRQYFQDSRGRDNKTMALVAEIADTDWIETESEVDALFLESEMVKRYMPRYNVLLRDDKSQMYVRIDMKSEWPTVSFTRNPADDGAEYFGPFYNGFALKKALRYLRRIFPYLTRQRRPGQSKLDEDLGFSPRLSDGSAGYKANLRKLISYIKGNRKAIAAELERDMKTAAGLHDFERAADLRNKLRAMRELQRRVCFGDKEFLDISKDKALADLAKLLGLKDIPARIEGYDISHMSGRQVVASMVVFTNGASDRAEYRKFKVSEKNDDTGNIHQTIFRRLSERHLKSWGRPDLLLIDGGKGQLAAAIKARDERGVTVPIISIAKREEELLIHKIGSQIDTAFIEYIQSQPRADIAIHEDGDIYVVNLHPSQRNAGSHSKNLRASTEQNHKEHSKTDKNTLATTDIVKLFQRIRDESHRFAVSYHTALKRQQQTKNQLEEIPGVGPKTRRKLIRKFGSVTGVSRASIQELSMAIGEQKAKTVAAFLRDVLKT
;
A
#
# COMPACT_ATOMS: atom_id res chain seq x y z
N MET A 1 21.59 -21.59 4.01
CA MET A 1 20.71 -21.21 2.89
C MET A 1 20.01 -22.46 2.36
N ASN A 2 18.68 -22.47 2.22
CA ASN A 2 17.95 -23.64 1.71
C ASN A 2 18.13 -23.77 0.17
N GLN A 3 18.22 -25.01 -0.34
CA GLN A 3 18.37 -25.34 -1.76
C GLN A 3 17.36 -24.64 -2.68
N ARG A 4 16.11 -24.49 -2.23
CA ARG A 4 15.05 -23.80 -3.00
C ARG A 4 15.38 -22.32 -3.26
N LEU A 5 15.91 -21.63 -2.25
CA LEU A 5 16.34 -20.24 -2.38
C LEU A 5 17.57 -20.14 -3.30
N GLN A 6 18.52 -21.08 -3.21
CA GLN A 6 19.68 -21.09 -4.12
C GLN A 6 19.27 -21.18 -5.60
N GLN A 7 18.30 -22.03 -5.93
CA GLN A 7 17.78 -22.16 -7.29
C GLN A 7 17.04 -20.88 -7.73
N LYS A 8 16.23 -20.29 -6.83
CA LYS A 8 15.53 -19.02 -7.08
C LYS A 8 16.47 -17.84 -7.35
N LEU A 9 17.61 -17.77 -6.68
CA LEU A 9 18.59 -16.71 -6.92
C LEU A 9 19.25 -16.79 -8.30
N LYS A 10 19.20 -17.95 -8.99
CA LYS A 10 19.72 -18.08 -10.36
C LYS A 10 18.79 -17.42 -11.39
N THR A 11 17.49 -17.33 -11.11
CA THR A 11 16.47 -16.77 -12.02
C THR A 11 16.29 -15.26 -11.89
N LEU A 12 17.14 -14.57 -11.12
CA LEU A 12 17.03 -13.13 -10.93
C LEU A 12 17.34 -12.36 -12.22
N PRO A 13 16.49 -11.39 -12.60
CA PRO A 13 16.67 -10.60 -13.83
C PRO A 13 17.76 -9.53 -13.66
N ARG A 14 18.27 -9.03 -14.79
CA ARG A 14 19.26 -7.94 -14.84
C ARG A 14 18.62 -6.55 -15.00
N THR A 15 17.32 -6.45 -14.74
CA THR A 15 16.52 -5.23 -14.80
C THR A 15 16.49 -4.52 -13.44
N PRO A 16 16.15 -3.22 -13.42
CA PRO A 16 15.86 -2.52 -12.17
C PRO A 16 14.56 -3.03 -11.56
N GLY A 17 14.41 -2.90 -10.26
CA GLY A 17 13.20 -3.32 -9.58
C GLY A 17 13.29 -3.34 -8.05
N VAL A 18 12.22 -3.84 -7.43
CA VAL A 18 12.07 -3.97 -5.98
C VAL A 18 12.09 -5.44 -5.61
N TYR A 19 12.82 -5.81 -4.56
CA TYR A 19 12.87 -7.16 -4.02
C TYR A 19 12.34 -7.22 -2.59
N PHE A 20 11.85 -8.40 -2.20
CA PHE A 20 11.20 -8.68 -0.93
C PHE A 20 11.87 -9.88 -0.31
N HIS A 21 12.45 -9.75 0.88
CA HIS A 21 12.89 -10.91 1.65
C HIS A 21 11.79 -11.36 2.59
N LYS A 22 11.61 -12.67 2.68
CA LYS A 22 10.57 -13.30 3.49
C LYS A 22 11.16 -14.24 4.55
N SER A 23 10.51 -14.30 5.71
CA SER A 23 10.83 -15.27 6.76
C SER A 23 10.33 -16.67 6.40
N ALA A 24 10.65 -17.66 7.23
CA ALA A 24 10.14 -19.03 7.07
C ALA A 24 8.60 -19.12 7.13
N SER A 25 7.92 -18.18 7.78
CA SER A 25 6.46 -18.09 7.83
C SER A 25 5.84 -17.38 6.62
N GLY A 26 6.65 -16.87 5.69
CA GLY A 26 6.20 -16.12 4.51
C GLY A 26 6.00 -14.62 4.75
N GLU A 27 6.24 -14.12 5.97
CA GLU A 27 6.18 -12.68 6.30
C GLU A 27 7.26 -11.90 5.55
N ILE A 28 6.91 -10.76 4.94
CA ILE A 28 7.89 -9.84 4.33
C ILE A 28 8.65 -9.11 5.45
N ILE A 29 9.91 -9.46 5.63
CA ILE A 29 10.78 -8.93 6.69
C ILE A 29 11.67 -7.78 6.22
N TYR A 30 11.88 -7.67 4.90
CA TYR A 30 12.62 -6.58 4.27
C TYR A 30 12.17 -6.33 2.83
N VAL A 31 12.20 -5.06 2.41
CA VAL A 31 11.98 -4.62 1.04
C VAL A 31 13.17 -3.74 0.63
N GLY A 32 13.69 -3.93 -0.58
CA GLY A 32 14.75 -3.08 -1.10
C GLY A 32 14.66 -2.82 -2.59
N LYS A 33 15.25 -1.73 -3.07
CA LYS A 33 15.41 -1.43 -4.50
C LYS A 33 16.76 -1.88 -5.06
N ALA A 34 16.80 -2.12 -6.35
CA ALA A 34 18.02 -2.39 -7.10
C ALA A 34 17.97 -1.75 -8.50
N ALA A 35 19.10 -1.17 -8.95
CA ALA A 35 19.29 -0.85 -10.37
C ALA A 35 19.46 -2.13 -11.22
N VAL A 36 20.00 -3.18 -10.61
CA VAL A 36 20.13 -4.53 -11.20
C VAL A 36 19.80 -5.56 -10.11
N LEU A 37 18.60 -6.17 -10.20
CA LEU A 37 18.09 -7.12 -9.20
C LEU A 37 19.05 -8.28 -8.93
N LYS A 38 19.58 -8.91 -9.98
CA LYS A 38 20.53 -10.02 -9.90
C LYS A 38 21.77 -9.72 -9.06
N ASN A 39 22.36 -8.55 -9.24
CA ASN A 39 23.59 -8.19 -8.52
C ASN A 39 23.28 -7.87 -7.06
N ARG A 40 22.24 -7.08 -6.82
CA ARG A 40 21.90 -6.59 -5.49
C ARG A 40 21.43 -7.70 -4.56
N VAL A 41 20.54 -8.56 -5.02
CA VAL A 41 19.97 -9.62 -4.17
C VAL A 41 21.01 -10.68 -3.84
N ARG A 42 21.90 -11.03 -4.79
CA ARG A 42 22.97 -12.01 -4.55
C ARG A 42 24.01 -11.54 -3.55
N GLN A 43 24.21 -10.22 -3.43
CA GLN A 43 25.14 -9.62 -2.47
C GLN A 43 24.85 -10.02 -1.02
N TYR A 44 23.58 -10.23 -0.66
CA TYR A 44 23.19 -10.66 0.71
C TYR A 44 23.69 -12.07 1.07
N PHE A 45 23.92 -12.92 0.07
CA PHE A 45 24.25 -14.34 0.26
C PHE A 45 25.70 -14.67 -0.12
N GLN A 46 26.49 -13.68 -0.49
CA GLN A 46 27.93 -13.84 -0.73
C GLN A 46 28.69 -13.60 0.58
N ASP A 47 29.73 -14.39 0.81
CA ASP A 47 30.62 -14.16 1.95
C ASP A 47 31.49 -12.95 1.67
N SER A 48 31.09 -11.82 2.25
CA SER A 48 31.88 -10.59 2.27
C SER A 48 32.32 -10.32 3.70
N ARG A 49 33.63 -10.12 3.89
CA ARG A 49 34.21 -9.65 5.15
C ARG A 49 33.63 -8.26 5.45
N GLY A 50 32.91 -8.10 6.57
CA GLY A 50 32.43 -6.80 7.05
C GLY A 50 30.93 -6.50 6.91
N ARG A 51 30.03 -7.49 6.99
CA ARG A 51 28.58 -7.21 7.13
C ARG A 51 28.27 -6.55 8.47
N ASP A 52 27.37 -5.58 8.46
CA ASP A 52 26.83 -4.98 9.68
C ASP A 52 25.89 -5.96 10.40
N ASN A 53 25.81 -5.84 11.73
CA ASN A 53 25.03 -6.75 12.59
C ASN A 53 23.56 -6.86 12.15
N LYS A 54 22.99 -5.77 11.62
CA LYS A 54 21.62 -5.76 11.09
C LYS A 54 21.49 -6.63 9.83
N THR A 55 22.40 -6.52 8.87
CA THR A 55 22.36 -7.35 7.66
C THR A 55 22.63 -8.81 7.99
N MET A 56 23.49 -9.12 8.96
CA MET A 56 23.68 -10.49 9.43
C MET A 56 22.39 -11.08 10.02
N ALA A 57 21.71 -10.32 10.89
CA ALA A 57 20.43 -10.73 11.48
C ALA A 57 19.33 -10.90 10.42
N LEU A 58 19.25 -9.97 9.45
CA LEU A 58 18.33 -10.08 8.33
C LEU A 58 18.59 -11.36 7.53
N VAL A 59 19.83 -11.58 7.08
CA VAL A 59 20.19 -12.73 6.23
C VAL A 59 19.94 -14.07 6.93
N ALA A 60 20.17 -14.14 8.24
CA ALA A 60 19.87 -15.35 9.03
C ALA A 60 18.38 -15.72 8.99
N GLU A 61 17.48 -14.75 8.80
CA GLU A 61 16.04 -14.96 8.79
C GLU A 61 15.45 -15.12 7.38
N ILE A 62 16.21 -14.84 6.32
CA ILE A 62 15.70 -14.97 4.95
C ILE A 62 15.50 -16.45 4.61
N ALA A 63 14.23 -16.85 4.47
CA ALA A 63 13.86 -18.15 3.93
C ALA A 63 13.52 -18.09 2.43
N ASP A 64 12.97 -16.97 1.96
CA ASP A 64 12.60 -16.77 0.55
C ASP A 64 12.82 -15.33 0.08
N THR A 65 12.86 -15.10 -1.24
CA THR A 65 12.96 -13.77 -1.85
C THR A 65 12.14 -13.66 -3.13
N ASP A 66 11.35 -12.58 -3.26
CA ASP A 66 10.59 -12.22 -4.46
C ASP A 66 11.04 -10.87 -5.04
N TRP A 67 10.60 -10.55 -6.26
CA TRP A 67 10.88 -9.25 -6.90
C TRP A 67 9.78 -8.81 -7.86
N ILE A 68 9.77 -7.51 -8.14
CA ILE A 68 8.98 -6.83 -9.17
C ILE A 68 9.95 -6.03 -10.01
N GLU A 69 9.96 -6.28 -11.33
CA GLU A 69 10.76 -5.52 -12.30
C GLU A 69 10.10 -4.17 -12.58
N THR A 70 10.92 -3.16 -12.82
CA THR A 70 10.48 -1.81 -13.19
C THR A 70 11.19 -1.36 -14.46
N GLU A 71 10.63 -0.36 -15.14
CA GLU A 71 11.23 0.19 -16.37
C GLU A 71 12.50 1.01 -16.08
N SER A 72 12.59 1.60 -14.88
CA SER A 72 13.76 2.37 -14.45
C SER A 72 14.08 2.21 -12.95
N GLU A 73 15.30 2.58 -12.54
CA GLU A 73 15.69 2.64 -11.12
C GLU A 73 14.84 3.65 -10.33
N VAL A 74 14.40 4.71 -11.00
CA VAL A 74 13.55 5.74 -10.37
C VAL A 74 12.20 5.12 -9.99
N ASP A 75 11.62 4.31 -10.86
CA ASP A 75 10.38 3.57 -10.57
C ASP A 75 10.57 2.55 -9.46
N ALA A 76 11.73 1.87 -9.42
CA ALA A 76 12.08 0.98 -8.31
C ALA A 76 12.17 1.72 -6.97
N LEU A 77 12.70 2.94 -6.94
CA LEU A 77 12.75 3.78 -5.73
C LEU A 77 11.34 4.14 -5.23
N PHE A 78 10.44 4.52 -6.14
CA PHE A 78 9.05 4.82 -5.77
C PHE A 78 8.33 3.59 -5.25
N LEU A 79 8.41 2.49 -5.99
CA LEU A 79 7.77 1.25 -5.63
C LEU A 79 8.32 0.71 -4.29
N GLU A 80 9.63 0.81 -4.04
CA GLU A 80 10.24 0.41 -2.75
C GLU A 80 9.63 1.21 -1.60
N SER A 81 9.60 2.53 -1.72
CA SER A 81 9.06 3.39 -0.66
C SER A 81 7.60 3.03 -0.35
N GLU A 82 6.81 2.70 -1.36
CA GLU A 82 5.42 2.30 -1.20
C GLU A 82 5.29 0.90 -0.56
N MET A 83 6.08 -0.06 -1.03
CA MET A 83 6.10 -1.41 -0.49
C MET A 83 6.60 -1.46 0.96
N VAL A 84 7.56 -0.62 1.34
CA VAL A 84 8.01 -0.49 2.73
C VAL A 84 6.89 0.06 3.61
N LYS A 85 6.14 1.07 3.17
CA LYS A 85 4.98 1.57 3.93
C LYS A 85 3.87 0.52 4.05
N ARG A 86 3.63 -0.23 2.97
CA ARG A 86 2.58 -1.25 2.88
C ARG A 86 2.88 -2.51 3.69
N TYR A 87 4.13 -2.91 3.82
CA TYR A 87 4.50 -4.11 4.57
C TYR A 87 5.09 -3.79 5.94
N MET A 88 5.50 -2.56 6.19
CA MET A 88 6.23 -2.11 7.38
C MET A 88 7.26 -3.15 7.86
N PRO A 89 8.15 -3.65 6.98
CA PRO A 89 9.00 -4.79 7.28
C PRO A 89 9.92 -4.48 8.46
N ARG A 90 10.18 -5.47 9.32
CA ARG A 90 10.93 -5.28 10.57
C ARG A 90 12.33 -4.70 10.36
N TYR A 91 13.01 -5.05 9.27
CA TYR A 91 14.39 -4.62 9.00
C TYR A 91 14.49 -3.32 8.19
N ASN A 92 13.39 -2.74 7.70
CA ASN A 92 13.39 -1.44 7.02
C ASN A 92 13.36 -0.27 8.03
N VAL A 93 14.44 -0.08 8.78
CA VAL A 93 14.53 0.92 9.87
C VAL A 93 14.47 2.37 9.36
N LEU A 94 15.10 2.69 8.22
CA LEU A 94 15.27 4.08 7.74
C LEU A 94 14.05 4.66 7.03
N LEU A 95 13.09 3.81 6.64
CA LEU A 95 11.89 4.16 5.87
C LEU A 95 10.60 3.98 6.70
N ARG A 96 10.75 3.72 8.01
CA ARG A 96 9.66 3.63 8.99
C ARG A 96 9.29 4.98 9.59
N ASP A 97 10.11 6.01 9.41
CA ASP A 97 9.84 7.35 9.89
C ASP A 97 8.93 8.12 8.92
N ASP A 98 7.77 8.52 9.42
CA ASP A 98 6.76 9.39 8.78
C ASP A 98 7.25 10.84 8.47
N LYS A 99 8.57 11.10 8.30
CA LYS A 99 9.14 12.46 8.46
C LYS A 99 9.73 13.17 7.25
N SER A 100 9.27 12.91 6.02
CA SER A 100 9.51 13.92 4.98
C SER A 100 8.35 14.12 4.03
N GLN A 101 7.18 14.39 4.60
CA GLN A 101 6.14 15.10 3.88
C GLN A 101 6.72 16.43 3.40
N MET A 102 6.79 16.60 2.08
CA MET A 102 7.26 17.83 1.44
C MET A 102 6.08 18.51 0.80
N TYR A 103 5.99 19.82 0.97
CA TYR A 103 4.97 20.66 0.37
C TYR A 103 5.63 21.59 -0.63
N VAL A 104 4.95 21.81 -1.74
CA VAL A 104 5.26 22.91 -2.66
C VAL A 104 4.55 24.15 -2.13
N ARG A 105 5.31 25.18 -1.78
CA ARG A 105 4.80 26.47 -1.33
C ARG A 105 4.85 27.46 -2.48
N ILE A 106 3.72 28.08 -2.79
CA ILE A 106 3.58 29.14 -3.80
C ILE A 106 2.81 30.32 -3.18
N ASP A 107 3.46 31.46 -3.04
CA ASP A 107 2.85 32.67 -2.49
C ASP A 107 2.33 33.58 -3.60
N MET A 108 1.05 33.42 -3.96
CA MET A 108 0.39 34.18 -5.03
C MET A 108 0.13 35.66 -4.67
N LYS A 109 0.24 36.05 -3.39
CA LYS A 109 0.06 37.44 -2.95
C LYS A 109 1.26 38.30 -3.33
N SER A 110 2.47 37.74 -3.31
CA SER A 110 3.68 38.40 -3.78
C SER A 110 3.53 38.91 -5.23
N GLU A 111 4.13 40.06 -5.55
CA GLU A 111 4.17 40.57 -6.93
C GLU A 111 4.88 39.59 -7.87
N TRP A 112 5.96 38.97 -7.39
CA TRP A 112 6.72 37.95 -8.09
C TRP A 112 6.78 36.65 -7.25
N PRO A 113 5.71 35.83 -7.29
CA PRO A 113 5.63 34.60 -6.51
C PRO A 113 6.81 33.65 -6.78
N THR A 114 7.21 32.90 -5.76
CA THR A 114 8.25 31.87 -5.90
C THR A 114 7.67 30.49 -5.63
N VAL A 115 8.19 29.49 -6.33
CA VAL A 115 7.87 28.07 -6.11
C VAL A 115 8.99 27.47 -5.28
N SER A 116 8.68 27.15 -4.03
CA SER A 116 9.64 26.67 -3.04
C SER A 116 9.16 25.37 -2.38
N PHE A 117 10.05 24.73 -1.62
CA PHE A 117 9.75 23.48 -0.91
C PHE A 117 9.84 23.71 0.58
N THR A 118 8.82 23.29 1.33
CA THR A 118 8.86 23.25 2.80
C THR A 118 8.45 21.87 3.31
N ARG A 119 8.83 21.54 4.54
CA ARG A 119 8.28 20.38 5.27
C ARG A 119 7.21 20.79 6.28
N ASN A 120 7.19 22.07 6.66
CA ASN A 120 6.29 22.63 7.65
C ASN A 120 5.49 23.75 6.95
N PRO A 121 4.26 23.47 6.49
CA PRO A 121 3.33 24.52 6.08
C PRO A 121 3.11 25.49 7.24
N ALA A 122 3.19 26.79 6.97
CA ALA A 122 2.91 27.85 7.93
C ALA A 122 1.60 28.55 7.54
N ASP A 123 0.93 29.17 8.50
CA ASP A 123 -0.26 30.00 8.24
C ASP A 123 0.16 31.42 7.80
N ASP A 124 0.90 31.50 6.71
CA ASP A 124 1.45 32.74 6.14
C ASP A 124 0.64 33.24 4.93
N GLY A 125 -0.51 32.62 4.66
CA GLY A 125 -1.39 32.95 3.54
C GLY A 125 -0.82 32.57 2.16
N ALA A 126 0.28 31.81 2.09
CA ALA A 126 0.74 31.18 0.86
C ALA A 126 -0.05 29.89 0.57
N GLU A 127 -0.11 29.48 -0.69
CA GLU A 127 -0.71 28.20 -1.06
C GLU A 127 0.31 27.06 -0.89
N TYR A 128 -0.11 26.00 -0.21
CA TYR A 128 0.68 24.79 0.00
C TYR A 128 0.05 23.60 -0.72
N PHE A 129 0.83 22.92 -1.56
CA PHE A 129 0.42 21.72 -2.28
C PHE A 129 1.19 20.52 -1.77
N GLY A 130 0.49 19.45 -1.40
CA GLY A 130 1.06 18.26 -0.77
C GLY A 130 0.07 17.65 0.24
N PRO A 131 0.52 16.72 1.11
CA PRO A 131 1.91 16.28 1.31
C PRO A 131 2.43 15.38 0.18
N PHE A 132 3.64 15.64 -0.31
CA PHE A 132 4.36 14.76 -1.21
C PHE A 132 5.40 13.94 -0.44
N TYR A 133 5.32 12.62 -0.53
CA TYR A 133 6.16 11.74 0.27
C TYR A 133 7.57 11.52 -0.31
N ASN A 134 7.78 11.80 -1.60
CA ASN A 134 9.09 11.71 -2.24
C ASN A 134 9.55 13.10 -2.71
N GLY A 135 10.35 13.76 -1.88
CA GLY A 135 10.89 15.08 -2.19
C GLY A 135 11.85 15.13 -3.38
N PHE A 136 12.58 14.04 -3.66
CA PHE A 136 13.52 14.00 -4.79
C PHE A 136 12.78 13.94 -6.12
N ALA A 137 11.79 13.07 -6.20
CA ALA A 137 10.85 12.97 -7.31
C ALA A 137 10.15 14.30 -7.59
N LEU A 138 9.55 14.88 -6.54
CA LEU A 138 8.87 16.17 -6.62
C LEU A 138 9.79 17.25 -7.20
N LYS A 139 11.03 17.35 -6.71
CA LYS A 139 12.04 18.30 -7.22
C LYS A 139 12.40 18.04 -8.68
N LYS A 140 12.67 16.79 -9.06
CA LYS A 140 13.01 16.40 -10.44
C LYS A 140 11.88 16.77 -11.40
N ALA A 141 10.67 16.56 -10.95
CA ALA A 141 9.46 16.72 -11.70
C ALA A 141 9.04 18.19 -11.86
N LEU A 142 9.13 18.98 -10.78
CA LEU A 142 8.97 20.42 -10.85
C LEU A 142 10.07 21.06 -11.71
N ARG A 143 11.28 20.53 -11.72
CA ARG A 143 12.34 20.96 -12.64
C ARG A 143 11.98 20.75 -14.12
N TYR A 144 11.29 19.65 -14.47
CA TYR A 144 10.77 19.47 -15.82
C TYR A 144 9.58 20.39 -16.11
N LEU A 145 8.66 20.55 -15.16
CA LEU A 145 7.53 21.49 -15.30
C LEU A 145 8.01 22.92 -15.48
N ARG A 146 9.17 23.30 -14.93
CA ARG A 146 9.77 24.62 -15.11
C ARG A 146 10.05 24.99 -16.57
N ARG A 147 10.21 23.99 -17.46
CA ARG A 147 10.35 24.21 -18.91
C ARG A 147 9.03 24.53 -19.60
N ILE A 148 7.92 24.08 -19.01
CA ILE A 148 6.57 24.21 -19.56
C ILE A 148 5.92 25.47 -18.99
N PHE A 149 6.06 25.64 -17.67
CA PHE A 149 5.59 26.76 -16.87
C PHE A 149 6.81 27.39 -16.19
N PRO A 150 7.48 28.37 -16.81
CA PRO A 150 8.64 29.04 -16.21
C PRO A 150 8.27 29.68 -14.87
N TYR A 151 9.09 29.48 -13.85
CA TYR A 151 8.85 30.03 -12.51
C TYR A 151 10.12 30.41 -11.78
N LEU A 152 9.98 31.29 -10.80
CA LEU A 152 11.04 31.72 -9.91
C LEU A 152 11.17 30.75 -8.74
N THR A 153 12.38 30.26 -8.46
CA THR A 153 12.68 29.42 -7.28
C THR A 153 13.09 30.23 -6.06
N ARG A 154 13.44 31.50 -6.29
CA ARG A 154 13.91 32.48 -5.30
C ARG A 154 13.57 33.88 -5.78
N GLN A 155 13.49 34.83 -4.86
CA GLN A 155 13.33 36.24 -5.22
C GLN A 155 14.55 36.72 -6.03
N ARG A 156 14.30 37.56 -7.03
CA ARG A 156 15.36 38.16 -7.85
C ARG A 156 16.07 39.24 -7.04
N ARG A 157 17.40 39.24 -7.08
CA ARG A 157 18.24 40.31 -6.51
C ARG A 157 18.75 41.23 -7.63
N PRO A 158 18.96 42.53 -7.35
CA PRO A 158 19.65 43.41 -8.29
C PRO A 158 21.02 42.83 -8.68
N GLY A 159 21.36 42.84 -9.98
CA GLY A 159 22.64 42.30 -10.49
C GLY A 159 22.72 40.77 -10.63
N GLN A 160 21.62 40.04 -10.41
CA GLN A 160 21.61 38.58 -10.57
C GLN A 160 21.67 38.16 -12.06
N SER A 161 22.38 37.06 -12.33
CA SER A 161 22.47 36.44 -13.68
C SER A 161 21.07 36.20 -14.29
N LYS A 162 20.93 36.57 -15.56
CA LYS A 162 19.73 36.36 -16.39
C LYS A 162 19.70 35.01 -17.09
N LEU A 163 20.66 34.12 -16.83
CA LEU A 163 20.76 32.83 -17.54
C LEU A 163 19.49 31.97 -17.43
N ASP A 164 18.83 31.94 -16.27
CA ASP A 164 17.56 31.23 -16.11
C ASP A 164 16.42 31.85 -16.95
N GLU A 165 16.48 33.15 -17.23
CA GLU A 165 15.55 33.86 -18.11
C GLU A 165 15.86 33.57 -19.59
N ASP A 166 17.14 33.63 -19.96
CA ASP A 166 17.62 33.37 -21.32
C ASP A 166 17.35 31.93 -21.75
N LEU A 167 17.46 30.98 -20.81
CA LEU A 167 17.14 29.57 -21.02
C LEU A 167 15.64 29.25 -20.87
N GLY A 168 14.79 30.26 -20.58
CA GLY A 168 13.34 30.09 -20.47
C GLY A 168 12.87 29.32 -19.24
N PHE A 169 13.67 29.25 -18.17
CA PHE A 169 13.28 28.62 -16.90
C PHE A 169 12.60 29.59 -15.92
N SER A 170 12.75 30.89 -16.13
CA SER A 170 12.11 31.94 -15.35
C SER A 170 11.41 32.96 -16.24
N PRO A 171 10.35 33.62 -15.74
CA PRO A 171 9.65 34.65 -16.51
C PRO A 171 10.60 35.80 -16.84
N ARG A 172 10.39 36.44 -18.01
CA ARG A 172 11.05 37.69 -18.36
C ARG A 172 10.42 38.83 -17.58
N LEU A 173 11.23 39.77 -17.11
CA LEU A 173 10.72 40.95 -16.39
C LEU A 173 9.88 41.85 -17.33
N SER A 174 10.21 41.85 -18.62
CA SER A 174 9.47 42.57 -19.67
C SER A 174 8.00 42.15 -19.81
N ASP A 175 7.69 40.90 -19.48
CA ASP A 175 6.35 40.31 -19.70
C ASP A 175 5.36 40.69 -18.59
N GLY A 176 5.85 41.38 -17.55
CA GLY A 176 5.07 41.82 -16.40
C GLY A 176 4.67 40.71 -15.44
N SER A 177 4.35 41.10 -14.20
CA SER A 177 3.95 40.17 -13.14
C SER A 177 2.59 39.50 -13.40
N ALA A 178 1.68 40.17 -14.12
CA ALA A 178 0.35 39.65 -14.43
C ALA A 178 0.38 38.39 -15.31
N GLY A 179 1.16 38.41 -16.39
CA GLY A 179 1.36 37.25 -17.27
C GLY A 179 2.02 36.08 -16.53
N TYR A 180 3.01 36.39 -15.67
CA TYR A 180 3.65 35.40 -14.82
C TYR A 180 2.66 34.72 -13.84
N LYS A 181 1.82 35.50 -13.15
CA LYS A 181 0.79 34.97 -12.25
C LYS A 181 -0.23 34.09 -12.99
N ALA A 182 -0.57 34.43 -14.24
CA ALA A 182 -1.43 33.58 -15.07
C ALA A 182 -0.77 32.23 -15.39
N ASN A 183 0.53 32.24 -15.73
CA ASN A 183 1.31 31.01 -15.94
C ASN A 183 1.38 30.15 -14.65
N LEU A 184 1.58 30.76 -13.49
CA LEU A 184 1.58 30.04 -12.21
C LEU A 184 0.22 29.42 -11.87
N ARG A 185 -0.89 30.08 -12.21
CA ARG A 185 -2.23 29.47 -12.06
C ARG A 185 -2.37 28.21 -12.91
N LYS A 186 -1.79 28.16 -14.11
CA LYS A 186 -1.73 26.93 -14.93
C LYS A 186 -0.87 25.84 -14.27
N LEU A 187 0.28 26.21 -13.70
CA LEU A 187 1.11 25.28 -12.91
C LEU A 187 0.35 24.71 -11.70
N ILE A 188 -0.33 25.56 -10.94
CA ILE A 188 -1.16 25.14 -9.79
C ILE A 188 -2.28 24.21 -10.25
N SER A 189 -2.98 24.55 -11.32
CA SER A 189 -4.04 23.70 -11.91
C SER A 189 -3.49 22.33 -12.35
N TYR A 190 -2.28 22.29 -12.91
CA TYR A 190 -1.59 21.05 -13.24
C TYR A 190 -1.28 20.20 -12.00
N ILE A 191 -0.76 20.82 -10.93
CA ILE A 191 -0.44 20.14 -9.67
C ILE A 191 -1.72 19.59 -9.02
N LYS A 192 -2.85 20.31 -9.13
CA LYS A 192 -4.18 19.87 -8.67
C LYS A 192 -4.83 18.77 -9.53
N GLY A 193 -4.22 18.37 -10.65
CA GLY A 193 -4.64 17.22 -11.45
C GLY A 193 -5.34 17.54 -12.78
N ASN A 194 -5.50 18.81 -13.16
CA ASN A 194 -6.19 19.21 -14.40
C ASN A 194 -5.31 19.08 -15.67
N ARG A 195 -4.56 17.99 -15.78
CA ARG A 195 -3.51 17.81 -16.80
C ARG A 195 -4.08 17.66 -18.20
N LYS A 196 -5.15 16.87 -18.35
CA LYS A 196 -5.82 16.62 -19.64
C LYS A 196 -6.39 17.91 -20.23
N ALA A 197 -7.02 18.73 -19.40
CA ALA A 197 -7.57 20.03 -19.80
C ALA A 197 -6.47 20.97 -20.31
N ILE A 198 -5.36 21.08 -19.58
CA ILE A 198 -4.22 21.93 -19.97
C ILE A 198 -3.56 21.42 -21.26
N ALA A 199 -3.44 20.10 -21.44
CA ALA A 199 -2.89 19.53 -22.67
C ALA A 199 -3.79 19.83 -23.89
N ALA A 200 -5.11 19.72 -23.71
CA ALA A 200 -6.07 20.04 -24.76
C ALA A 200 -6.09 21.54 -25.10
N GLU A 201 -5.92 22.41 -24.10
CA GLU A 201 -5.76 23.85 -24.28
C GLU A 201 -4.50 24.16 -25.10
N LEU A 202 -3.33 23.64 -24.69
CA LEU A 202 -2.07 23.83 -25.42
C LEU A 202 -2.15 23.33 -26.87
N GLU A 203 -2.82 22.21 -27.11
CA GLU A 203 -3.02 21.68 -28.46
C GLU A 203 -3.94 22.57 -29.30
N ARG A 204 -5.02 23.10 -28.72
CA ARG A 204 -5.90 24.07 -29.39
C ARG A 204 -5.13 25.34 -29.74
N ASP A 205 -4.45 25.94 -28.77
CA ASP A 205 -3.66 27.16 -28.98
C ASP A 205 -2.57 26.97 -30.05
N MET A 206 -1.93 25.79 -30.08
CA MET A 206 -0.94 25.43 -31.09
C MET A 206 -1.56 25.39 -32.49
N LYS A 207 -2.74 24.76 -32.65
CA LYS A 207 -3.46 24.69 -33.92
C LYS A 207 -3.92 26.06 -34.38
N THR A 208 -4.41 26.89 -33.46
CA THR A 208 -4.79 28.28 -33.75
C THR A 208 -3.60 29.12 -34.21
N ALA A 209 -2.46 29.06 -33.51
CA ALA A 209 -1.24 29.77 -33.91
C ALA A 209 -0.73 29.31 -35.29
N ALA A 210 -0.75 28.00 -35.55
CA ALA A 210 -0.38 27.46 -36.86
C ALA A 210 -1.34 27.93 -37.98
N GLY A 211 -2.65 28.00 -37.69
CA GLY A 211 -3.65 28.53 -38.62
C GLY A 211 -3.54 30.03 -38.89
N LEU A 212 -2.97 30.80 -37.95
CA LEU A 212 -2.64 32.22 -38.11
C LEU A 212 -1.24 32.45 -38.71
N HIS A 213 -0.54 31.40 -39.16
CA HIS A 213 0.83 31.45 -39.65
C HIS A 213 1.89 31.94 -38.65
N ASP A 214 1.57 31.93 -37.35
CA ASP A 214 2.52 32.19 -36.26
C ASP A 214 3.26 30.89 -35.89
N PHE A 215 4.21 30.51 -36.75
CA PHE A 215 4.92 29.23 -36.65
C PHE A 215 5.87 29.16 -35.46
N GLU A 216 6.42 30.28 -35.02
CA GLU A 216 7.30 30.32 -33.83
C GLU A 216 6.51 29.97 -32.58
N ARG A 217 5.36 30.63 -32.37
CA ARG A 217 4.47 30.33 -31.24
C ARG A 217 3.92 28.92 -31.32
N ALA A 218 3.55 28.45 -32.51
CA ALA A 218 3.10 27.08 -32.70
C ALA A 218 4.19 26.05 -32.35
N ALA A 219 5.44 26.30 -32.74
CA ALA A 219 6.57 25.44 -32.40
C ALA A 219 6.82 25.40 -30.87
N ASP A 220 6.73 26.54 -30.19
CA ASP A 220 6.86 26.62 -28.74
C ASP A 220 5.74 25.86 -28.00
N LEU A 221 4.49 26.03 -28.43
CA LEU A 221 3.34 25.30 -27.87
C LEU A 221 3.45 23.80 -28.11
N ARG A 222 3.91 23.39 -29.30
CA ARG A 222 4.21 21.98 -29.63
C ARG A 222 5.29 21.41 -28.71
N ASN A 223 6.38 22.16 -28.48
CA ASN A 223 7.48 21.74 -27.63
C ASN A 223 7.01 21.59 -26.16
N LYS A 224 6.20 22.53 -25.66
CA LYS A 224 5.56 22.46 -24.34
C LYS A 224 4.65 21.23 -24.23
N LEU A 225 3.80 20.99 -25.22
CA LEU A 225 2.91 19.83 -25.27
C LEU A 225 3.68 18.50 -25.29
N ARG A 226 4.78 18.42 -26.06
CA ARG A 226 5.66 17.24 -26.10
C ARG A 226 6.33 17.01 -24.74
N ALA A 227 6.89 18.06 -24.14
CA ALA A 227 7.50 17.97 -22.81
C ALA A 227 6.48 17.52 -21.75
N MET A 228 5.24 17.99 -21.83
CA MET A 228 4.14 17.59 -20.94
C MET A 228 3.79 16.11 -21.08
N ARG A 229 3.68 15.62 -22.32
CA ARG A 229 3.44 14.19 -22.64
C ARG A 229 4.61 13.29 -22.24
N GLU A 230 5.84 13.78 -22.35
CA GLU A 230 7.04 13.07 -21.86
C GLU A 230 7.11 13.04 -20.33
N LEU A 231 6.70 14.12 -19.66
CA LEU A 231 6.62 14.15 -18.21
C LEU A 231 5.60 13.14 -17.68
N GLN A 232 4.43 13.03 -18.31
CA GLN A 232 3.45 12.00 -17.98
C GLN A 232 4.02 10.58 -18.09
N ARG A 233 4.91 10.33 -19.07
CA ARG A 233 5.57 9.03 -19.26
C ARG A 233 6.71 8.77 -18.27
N ARG A 234 7.44 9.81 -17.84
CA ARG A 234 8.69 9.69 -17.05
C ARG A 234 8.52 9.94 -15.56
N VAL A 235 7.44 10.59 -15.18
CA VAL A 235 7.22 11.10 -13.84
C VAL A 235 5.73 11.01 -13.54
N CYS A 236 5.37 9.98 -12.80
CA CYS A 236 4.03 9.86 -12.25
C CYS A 236 3.92 10.76 -11.02
N PHE A 237 3.23 11.88 -11.18
CA PHE A 237 2.87 12.75 -10.07
C PHE A 237 1.52 12.31 -9.48
N GLY A 238 1.57 11.83 -8.23
CA GLY A 238 0.42 11.76 -7.35
C GLY A 238 0.10 10.36 -6.86
N ASP A 239 -0.32 10.30 -5.59
CA ASP A 239 -0.70 9.11 -4.84
C ASP A 239 -1.90 8.32 -5.43
N LYS A 240 -2.55 8.84 -6.50
CA LYS A 240 -3.72 8.23 -7.16
C LYS A 240 -3.40 7.56 -8.51
N GLU A 241 -2.64 8.19 -9.41
CA GLU A 241 -2.51 7.71 -10.80
C GLU A 241 -1.58 6.50 -11.00
N PHE A 242 -0.56 6.27 -10.15
CA PHE A 242 0.26 5.05 -10.26
C PHE A 242 -0.50 3.81 -9.79
N LEU A 243 -1.49 4.00 -8.92
CA LEU A 243 -2.41 2.97 -8.47
C LEU A 243 -3.54 2.77 -9.47
N ASP A 244 -4.12 3.84 -10.02
CA ASP A 244 -5.29 3.76 -10.89
C ASP A 244 -4.99 3.01 -12.20
N ILE A 245 -3.82 3.11 -12.83
CA ILE A 245 -3.65 2.45 -14.16
C ILE A 245 -3.66 0.91 -14.09
N SER A 246 -3.05 0.28 -13.08
CA SER A 246 -3.08 -1.18 -12.92
C SER A 246 -4.27 -1.66 -12.09
N LYS A 247 -4.86 -0.80 -11.24
CA LYS A 247 -5.99 -1.15 -10.39
C LYS A 247 -7.33 -0.81 -11.02
N ASP A 248 -7.43 0.18 -11.91
CA ASP A 248 -8.62 0.43 -12.74
C ASP A 248 -8.95 -0.80 -13.55
N LYS A 249 -7.95 -1.48 -14.13
CA LYS A 249 -8.21 -2.72 -14.86
C LYS A 249 -8.74 -3.82 -13.94
N ALA A 250 -8.09 -4.08 -12.80
CA ALA A 250 -8.54 -5.10 -11.85
C ALA A 250 -9.91 -4.79 -11.22
N LEU A 251 -10.19 -3.52 -10.92
CA LEU A 251 -11.46 -3.06 -10.34
C LEU A 251 -12.57 -2.98 -11.40
N ALA A 252 -12.26 -2.62 -12.64
CA ALA A 252 -13.21 -2.66 -13.75
C ALA A 252 -13.52 -4.10 -14.15
N ASP A 253 -12.52 -4.98 -14.18
CA ASP A 253 -12.71 -6.41 -14.42
C ASP A 253 -13.49 -7.04 -13.24
N LEU A 254 -13.24 -6.62 -12.00
CA LEU A 254 -14.04 -7.02 -10.84
C LEU A 254 -15.49 -6.53 -10.93
N ALA A 255 -15.69 -5.26 -11.31
CA ALA A 255 -17.03 -4.69 -11.52
C ALA A 255 -17.77 -5.44 -12.62
N LYS A 256 -17.09 -5.80 -13.71
CA LYS A 256 -17.65 -6.61 -14.78
C LYS A 256 -17.99 -8.03 -14.32
N LEU A 257 -17.07 -8.68 -13.59
CA LEU A 257 -17.26 -10.04 -13.06
C LEU A 257 -18.49 -10.13 -12.15
N LEU A 258 -18.65 -9.14 -11.28
CA LEU A 258 -19.72 -9.07 -10.29
C LEU A 258 -20.91 -8.22 -10.77
N GLY A 259 -20.98 -7.80 -12.03
CA GLY A 259 -22.08 -6.97 -12.54
C GLY A 259 -22.38 -5.72 -11.69
N LEU A 260 -21.34 -5.07 -11.15
CA LEU A 260 -21.50 -3.86 -10.35
C LEU A 260 -21.79 -2.66 -11.24
N LYS A 261 -22.70 -1.78 -10.79
CA LYS A 261 -23.07 -0.55 -11.50
C LYS A 261 -21.88 0.41 -11.68
N ASP A 262 -21.07 0.54 -10.64
CA ASP A 262 -19.92 1.44 -10.58
C ASP A 262 -18.65 0.65 -10.20
N ILE A 263 -17.48 1.18 -10.56
CA ILE A 263 -16.20 0.60 -10.15
C ILE A 263 -16.10 0.69 -8.61
N PRO A 264 -15.84 -0.41 -7.88
CA PRO A 264 -15.85 -0.40 -6.42
C PRO A 264 -14.62 0.33 -5.88
N ALA A 265 -14.77 1.63 -5.64
CA ALA A 265 -13.71 2.49 -5.15
C ALA A 265 -13.37 2.16 -3.69
N ARG A 266 -14.35 1.82 -2.86
CA ARG A 266 -14.19 1.42 -1.46
C ARG A 266 -14.64 -0.01 -1.23
N ILE A 267 -13.68 -0.90 -1.01
CA ILE A 267 -13.90 -2.32 -0.67
C ILE A 267 -13.55 -2.53 0.80
N GLU A 268 -14.39 -3.22 1.56
CA GLU A 268 -14.10 -3.56 2.96
C GLU A 268 -13.99 -5.07 3.15
N GLY A 269 -12.90 -5.52 3.75
CA GLY A 269 -12.62 -6.92 4.07
C GLY A 269 -12.83 -7.22 5.55
N TYR A 270 -13.44 -8.37 5.85
CA TYR A 270 -13.75 -8.81 7.23
C TYR A 270 -13.19 -10.20 7.53
N ASP A 271 -12.51 -10.34 8.67
CA ASP A 271 -12.06 -11.63 9.21
C ASP A 271 -12.43 -11.75 10.70
N ILE A 272 -12.84 -12.95 11.13
CA ILE A 272 -13.00 -13.30 12.54
C ILE A 272 -11.78 -14.10 12.98
N SER A 273 -11.06 -13.58 13.96
CA SER A 273 -9.90 -14.25 14.53
C SER A 273 -10.16 -14.72 15.96
N HIS A 274 -9.80 -15.98 16.20
CA HIS A 274 -9.85 -16.63 17.50
C HIS A 274 -8.46 -16.79 18.09
N MET A 275 -8.33 -16.52 19.38
CA MET A 275 -7.12 -16.82 20.14
C MET A 275 -7.46 -17.45 21.49
N SER A 276 -7.16 -18.75 21.62
CA SER A 276 -7.12 -19.51 22.87
C SER A 276 -8.29 -19.26 23.84
N GLY A 277 -9.50 -19.04 23.30
CA GLY A 277 -10.77 -19.07 24.04
C GLY A 277 -11.13 -17.85 24.90
N ARG A 278 -10.44 -16.70 24.82
CA ARG A 278 -10.75 -15.55 25.71
C ARG A 278 -10.96 -14.19 25.06
N GLN A 279 -10.63 -13.98 23.78
CA GLN A 279 -10.86 -12.67 23.13
C GLN A 279 -11.05 -12.85 21.62
N VAL A 280 -12.31 -12.93 21.17
CA VAL A 280 -12.65 -12.97 19.74
C VAL A 280 -12.72 -11.54 19.21
N VAL A 281 -12.06 -11.29 18.09
CA VAL A 281 -12.03 -9.96 17.47
C VAL A 281 -12.36 -10.08 15.99
N ALA A 282 -13.33 -9.29 15.55
CA ALA A 282 -13.57 -9.08 14.13
C ALA A 282 -12.69 -7.93 13.65
N SER A 283 -11.97 -8.17 12.56
CA SER A 283 -11.07 -7.19 11.95
C SER A 283 -11.65 -6.73 10.63
N MET A 284 -11.75 -5.41 10.47
CA MET A 284 -12.16 -4.74 9.26
C MET A 284 -10.97 -4.00 8.66
N VAL A 285 -10.68 -4.32 7.40
CA VAL A 285 -9.70 -3.60 6.58
C VAL A 285 -10.41 -2.92 5.43
N VAL A 286 -9.85 -1.80 5.00
CA VAL A 286 -10.44 -0.96 3.96
C VAL A 286 -9.47 -0.85 2.81
N PHE A 287 -10.00 -0.96 1.60
CA PHE A 287 -9.26 -0.73 0.37
C PHE A 287 -9.92 0.39 -0.41
N THR A 288 -9.16 1.46 -0.67
CA THR A 288 -9.58 2.59 -1.52
C THR A 288 -8.81 2.54 -2.83
N ASN A 289 -9.52 2.53 -3.95
CA ASN A 289 -8.98 2.31 -5.30
C ASN A 289 -7.97 1.14 -5.32
N GLY A 290 -8.37 0.00 -4.74
CA GLY A 290 -7.58 -1.23 -4.69
C GLY A 290 -6.27 -1.15 -3.88
N ALA A 291 -6.09 -0.13 -3.03
CA ALA A 291 -5.02 -0.03 -2.03
C ALA A 291 -5.56 -0.09 -0.62
N SER A 292 -4.83 -0.76 0.27
CA SER A 292 -5.07 -0.75 1.71
C SER A 292 -5.06 0.66 2.28
N ASP A 293 -6.20 1.12 2.81
CA ASP A 293 -6.34 2.34 3.58
C ASP A 293 -6.36 2.02 5.08
N ARG A 294 -5.17 2.01 5.69
CA ARG A 294 -4.99 1.63 7.09
C ARG A 294 -5.61 2.61 8.08
N ALA A 295 -5.80 3.87 7.71
CA ALA A 295 -6.42 4.87 8.59
C ALA A 295 -7.88 4.51 8.87
N GLU A 296 -8.50 3.82 7.93
CA GLU A 296 -9.90 3.38 7.99
C GLU A 296 -10.09 1.99 8.60
N TYR A 297 -9.02 1.33 9.08
CA TYR A 297 -9.14 0.01 9.70
C TYR A 297 -9.83 0.07 11.04
N ARG A 298 -10.65 -0.93 11.35
CA ARG A 298 -11.40 -0.99 12.60
C ARG A 298 -11.39 -2.40 13.17
N LYS A 299 -11.39 -2.50 14.49
CA LYS A 299 -11.54 -3.76 15.21
C LYS A 299 -12.83 -3.70 16.01
N PHE A 300 -13.60 -4.78 15.95
CA PHE A 300 -14.81 -4.94 16.74
C PHE A 300 -14.56 -6.02 17.78
N LYS A 301 -14.73 -5.64 19.05
CA LYS A 301 -14.84 -6.63 20.12
C LYS A 301 -16.20 -7.32 19.97
N VAL A 302 -16.16 -8.63 19.83
CA VAL A 302 -17.34 -9.49 19.66
C VAL A 302 -17.40 -10.51 20.79
N SER A 303 -18.46 -11.33 20.82
CA SER A 303 -18.68 -12.31 21.88
C SER A 303 -17.54 -13.34 21.96
N GLU A 304 -17.20 -13.76 23.18
CA GLU A 304 -16.20 -14.81 23.41
C GLU A 304 -16.73 -16.22 23.06
N LYS A 305 -18.01 -16.35 22.73
CA LYS A 305 -18.58 -17.60 22.23
C LYS A 305 -17.94 -17.95 20.87
N ASN A 306 -17.60 -19.23 20.70
CA ASN A 306 -17.03 -19.77 19.46
C ASN A 306 -18.10 -19.91 18.36
N ASP A 307 -18.69 -18.78 17.98
CA ASP A 307 -19.73 -18.66 16.95
C ASP A 307 -19.31 -17.60 15.92
N ASP A 308 -18.54 -18.03 14.92
CA ASP A 308 -18.01 -17.18 13.85
C ASP A 308 -19.13 -16.52 13.04
N THR A 309 -20.24 -17.23 12.85
CA THR A 309 -21.39 -16.75 12.11
C THR A 309 -22.11 -15.64 12.86
N GLY A 310 -22.37 -15.82 14.16
CA GLY A 310 -22.94 -14.79 15.03
C GLY A 310 -22.02 -13.58 15.17
N ASN A 311 -20.71 -13.81 15.24
CA ASN A 311 -19.71 -12.73 15.33
C ASN A 311 -19.63 -11.90 14.04
N ILE A 312 -19.73 -12.53 12.86
CA ILE A 312 -19.87 -11.82 11.57
C ILE A 312 -21.16 -11.02 11.53
N HIS A 313 -22.30 -11.63 11.87
CA HIS A 313 -23.60 -10.95 11.90
C HIS A 313 -23.54 -9.70 12.77
N GLN A 314 -23.09 -9.84 14.02
CA GLN A 314 -22.95 -8.72 14.96
C GLN A 314 -22.03 -7.62 14.41
N THR A 315 -20.93 -7.99 13.78
CA THR A 315 -19.95 -7.03 13.23
C THR A 315 -20.54 -6.22 12.10
N ILE A 316 -21.13 -6.89 11.10
CA ILE A 316 -21.75 -6.25 9.94
C ILE A 316 -22.95 -5.42 10.38
N PHE A 317 -23.79 -5.94 11.28
CA PHE A 317 -24.92 -5.22 11.84
C PHE A 317 -24.47 -3.93 12.56
N ARG A 318 -23.35 -3.94 13.28
CA ARG A 318 -22.82 -2.71 13.92
C ARG A 318 -22.20 -1.75 12.90
N ARG A 319 -21.44 -2.27 11.94
CA ARG A 319 -20.78 -1.48 10.88
C ARG A 319 -21.78 -0.71 10.02
N LEU A 320 -22.90 -1.33 9.67
CA LEU A 320 -23.91 -0.76 8.77
C LEU A 320 -24.97 0.07 9.52
N SER A 321 -24.70 0.49 10.75
CA SER A 321 -25.53 1.48 11.44
C SER A 321 -25.44 2.84 10.76
N GLU A 322 -26.53 3.62 10.80
CA GLU A 322 -26.60 4.96 10.19
C GLU A 322 -25.45 5.86 10.61
N ARG A 323 -25.07 5.83 11.89
CA ARG A 323 -23.94 6.59 12.43
C ARG A 323 -22.63 6.25 11.72
N HIS A 324 -22.33 4.97 11.53
CA HIS A 324 -21.10 4.53 10.88
C HIS A 324 -21.14 4.75 9.37
N LEU A 325 -22.30 4.62 8.72
CA LEU A 325 -22.44 4.97 7.30
C LEU A 325 -22.20 6.46 7.05
N LYS A 326 -22.70 7.34 7.94
CA LYS A 326 -22.49 8.79 7.84
C LYS A 326 -21.05 9.21 8.13
N SER A 327 -20.38 8.55 9.07
CA SER A 327 -19.03 8.95 9.53
C SER A 327 -17.88 8.25 8.80
N TRP A 328 -18.02 6.97 8.44
CA TRP A 328 -16.95 6.18 7.80
C TRP A 328 -17.19 5.98 6.29
N GLY A 329 -18.32 6.49 5.78
CA GLY A 329 -18.75 6.28 4.41
C GLY A 329 -19.40 4.92 4.18
N ARG A 330 -20.07 4.80 3.04
CA ARG A 330 -20.68 3.57 2.55
C ARG A 330 -19.65 2.78 1.72
N PRO A 331 -19.49 1.47 1.95
CA PRO A 331 -18.67 0.63 1.08
C PRO A 331 -19.39 0.30 -0.23
N ASP A 332 -18.62 0.13 -1.31
CA ASP A 332 -19.11 -0.29 -2.62
C ASP A 332 -19.18 -1.83 -2.73
N LEU A 333 -18.34 -2.53 -1.95
CA LEU A 333 -18.30 -3.99 -1.88
C LEU A 333 -17.84 -4.45 -0.49
N LEU A 334 -18.55 -5.41 0.10
CA LEU A 334 -18.14 -6.12 1.31
C LEU A 334 -17.59 -7.50 0.95
N LEU A 335 -16.43 -7.81 1.52
CA LEU A 335 -15.72 -9.08 1.32
C LEU A 335 -15.56 -9.80 2.66
N ILE A 336 -16.14 -10.98 2.80
CA ILE A 336 -16.02 -11.80 4.00
C ILE A 336 -14.93 -12.87 3.79
N ASP A 337 -13.94 -12.97 4.67
CA ASP A 337 -12.99 -14.09 4.69
C ASP A 337 -13.65 -15.26 5.42
N GLY A 338 -14.39 -16.07 4.67
CA GLY A 338 -15.28 -17.03 5.27
C GLY A 338 -16.02 -17.98 4.32
N GLY A 339 -16.62 -18.99 4.92
CA GLY A 339 -17.48 -19.95 4.20
C GLY A 339 -18.92 -19.45 4.02
N LYS A 340 -19.76 -20.32 3.45
CA LYS A 340 -21.18 -20.03 3.15
C LYS A 340 -21.98 -19.55 4.36
N GLY A 341 -21.77 -20.14 5.53
CA GLY A 341 -22.46 -19.73 6.75
C GLY A 341 -22.15 -18.29 7.15
N GLN A 342 -20.90 -17.86 6.98
CA GLN A 342 -20.48 -16.48 7.29
C GLN A 342 -21.03 -15.49 6.25
N LEU A 343 -21.06 -15.89 4.97
CA LEU A 343 -21.71 -15.11 3.91
C LEU A 343 -23.20 -14.89 4.22
N ALA A 344 -23.93 -15.96 4.54
CA ALA A 344 -25.36 -15.89 4.87
C ALA A 344 -25.61 -15.00 6.11
N ALA A 345 -24.77 -15.10 7.13
CA ALA A 345 -24.84 -14.26 8.32
C ALA A 345 -24.60 -12.76 8.01
N ALA A 346 -23.65 -12.45 7.13
CA ALA A 346 -23.38 -11.09 6.68
C ALA A 346 -24.54 -10.51 5.84
N ILE A 347 -25.09 -11.30 4.92
CA ILE A 347 -26.27 -10.94 4.10
C ILE A 347 -27.46 -10.62 5.02
N LYS A 348 -27.76 -11.52 5.97
CA LYS A 348 -28.83 -11.32 6.95
C LYS A 348 -28.64 -10.02 7.75
N ALA A 349 -27.44 -9.77 8.26
CA ALA A 349 -27.14 -8.56 9.02
C ALA A 349 -27.29 -7.26 8.20
N ARG A 350 -26.95 -7.30 6.91
CA ARG A 350 -27.12 -6.18 5.98
C ARG A 350 -28.60 -5.93 5.69
N ASP A 351 -29.36 -6.99 5.43
CA ASP A 351 -30.77 -6.88 5.05
C ASP A 351 -31.63 -6.44 6.24
N GLU A 352 -31.33 -6.92 7.45
CA GLU A 352 -31.92 -6.41 8.70
C GLU A 352 -31.62 -4.92 8.95
N ARG A 353 -30.54 -4.39 8.36
CA ARG A 353 -30.21 -2.96 8.38
C ARG A 353 -30.89 -2.15 7.27
N GLY A 354 -31.55 -2.81 6.31
CA GLY A 354 -32.16 -2.14 5.16
C GLY A 354 -31.14 -1.46 4.24
N VAL A 355 -29.89 -1.95 4.20
CA VAL A 355 -28.79 -1.32 3.43
C VAL A 355 -28.53 -2.11 2.15
N THR A 356 -28.43 -1.43 1.01
CA THR A 356 -28.14 -2.08 -0.29
C THR A 356 -26.64 -2.06 -0.61
N VAL A 357 -25.89 -3.07 -0.20
CA VAL A 357 -24.46 -3.17 -0.50
C VAL A 357 -24.13 -4.58 -0.97
N PRO A 358 -23.43 -4.73 -2.11
CA PRO A 358 -22.92 -6.01 -2.57
C PRO A 358 -22.07 -6.73 -1.51
N ILE A 359 -22.35 -8.01 -1.26
CA ILE A 359 -21.57 -8.85 -0.33
C ILE A 359 -21.17 -10.15 -1.01
N ILE A 360 -19.88 -10.47 -0.95
CA ILE A 360 -19.34 -11.77 -1.39
C ILE A 360 -18.40 -12.34 -0.32
N SER A 361 -18.07 -13.62 -0.43
CA SER A 361 -17.14 -14.28 0.49
C SER A 361 -16.01 -14.98 -0.27
N ILE A 362 -14.83 -15.09 0.33
CA ILE A 362 -13.73 -15.90 -0.19
C ILE A 362 -13.55 -17.14 0.68
N ALA A 363 -13.62 -18.32 0.08
CA ALA A 363 -13.37 -19.58 0.77
C ALA A 363 -11.86 -19.80 1.00
N LYS A 364 -11.50 -20.25 2.22
CA LYS A 364 -10.10 -20.26 2.68
C LYS A 364 -9.13 -21.15 1.91
N ARG A 365 -9.59 -22.18 1.20
CA ARG A 365 -8.72 -23.22 0.62
C ARG A 365 -8.37 -23.04 -0.86
N GLU A 366 -9.19 -22.35 -1.65
CA GLU A 366 -9.10 -22.42 -3.13
C GLU A 366 -9.30 -21.06 -3.84
N GLU A 367 -9.33 -19.95 -3.10
CA GLU A 367 -9.60 -18.61 -3.66
C GLU A 367 -10.93 -18.52 -4.42
N GLU A 368 -11.84 -19.42 -4.06
CA GLU A 368 -13.18 -19.50 -4.61
C GLU A 368 -14.05 -18.38 -4.03
N LEU A 369 -14.68 -17.63 -4.93
CA LEU A 369 -15.66 -16.63 -4.57
C LEU A 369 -17.00 -17.30 -4.37
N LEU A 370 -17.61 -17.06 -3.22
CA LEU A 370 -18.96 -17.47 -2.90
C LEU A 370 -19.88 -16.27 -3.13
N ILE A 371 -20.82 -16.45 -4.04
CA ILE A 371 -21.79 -15.43 -4.46
C ILE A 371 -23.18 -16.02 -4.30
N HIS A 372 -24.00 -15.45 -3.43
CA HIS A 372 -25.39 -15.86 -3.30
C HIS A 372 -26.20 -15.31 -4.48
N LYS A 373 -26.93 -16.19 -5.17
CA LYS A 373 -27.70 -15.88 -6.40
C LYS A 373 -28.57 -14.62 -6.30
N ILE A 374 -29.19 -14.40 -5.14
CA ILE A 374 -30.03 -13.22 -4.86
C ILE A 374 -29.40 -12.37 -3.75
N GLY A 375 -29.03 -13.01 -2.63
CA GLY A 375 -28.59 -12.31 -1.42
C GLY A 375 -27.31 -11.49 -1.58
N SER A 376 -26.44 -11.77 -2.56
CA SER A 376 -25.24 -10.98 -2.77
C SER A 376 -25.53 -9.59 -3.35
N GLN A 377 -26.75 -9.31 -3.85
CA GLN A 377 -27.14 -8.04 -4.48
C GLN A 377 -26.20 -7.63 -5.62
N ILE A 378 -25.86 -8.59 -6.49
CA ILE A 378 -25.06 -8.38 -7.68
C ILE A 378 -25.80 -8.87 -8.92
N ASP A 379 -25.49 -8.31 -10.10
CA ASP A 379 -26.03 -8.81 -11.37
C ASP A 379 -25.29 -10.08 -11.80
N THR A 380 -26.02 -11.20 -11.86
CA THR A 380 -25.47 -12.53 -12.17
C THR A 380 -25.42 -12.82 -13.66
N ALA A 381 -25.93 -11.94 -14.54
CA ALA A 381 -25.99 -12.19 -15.97
C ALA A 381 -24.61 -12.51 -16.59
N PHE A 382 -23.55 -11.86 -16.11
CA PHE A 382 -22.18 -12.13 -16.59
C PHE A 382 -21.64 -13.48 -16.10
N ILE A 383 -22.01 -13.89 -14.87
CA ILE A 383 -21.63 -15.20 -14.29
C ILE A 383 -22.33 -16.31 -15.07
N GLU A 384 -23.63 -16.17 -15.32
CA GLU A 384 -24.44 -17.11 -16.12
C GLU A 384 -23.93 -17.20 -17.57
N TYR A 385 -23.53 -16.06 -18.16
CA TYR A 385 -22.90 -16.04 -19.48
C TYR A 385 -21.58 -16.83 -19.51
N ILE A 386 -20.68 -16.63 -18.54
CA ILE A 386 -19.44 -17.41 -18.45
C ILE A 386 -19.71 -18.89 -18.19
N GLN A 387 -20.73 -19.23 -17.40
CA GLN A 387 -21.12 -20.61 -17.17
C GLN A 387 -21.58 -21.31 -18.47
N SER A 388 -22.28 -20.58 -19.34
CA SER A 388 -22.72 -21.09 -20.66
C SER A 388 -21.59 -21.22 -21.69
N GLN A 389 -20.46 -20.54 -21.47
CA GLN A 389 -19.28 -20.55 -22.34
C GLN A 389 -18.03 -20.94 -21.54
N PRO A 390 -17.73 -22.25 -21.41
CA PRO A 390 -16.60 -22.69 -20.60
C PRO A 390 -15.29 -22.07 -21.08
N ARG A 391 -14.64 -21.29 -20.20
CA ARG A 391 -13.33 -20.70 -20.43
C ARG A 391 -12.26 -21.46 -19.67
N ALA A 392 -11.03 -21.46 -20.16
CA ALA A 392 -9.90 -22.13 -19.50
C ALA A 392 -9.45 -21.43 -18.20
N ASP A 393 -9.83 -20.16 -18.00
CA ASP A 393 -9.35 -19.30 -16.92
C ASP A 393 -10.34 -19.12 -15.75
N ILE A 394 -11.60 -19.54 -15.90
CA ILE A 394 -12.64 -19.42 -14.87
C ILE A 394 -13.50 -20.68 -14.85
N ALA A 395 -13.70 -21.28 -13.68
CA ALA A 395 -14.67 -22.35 -13.48
C ALA A 395 -15.78 -21.89 -12.52
N ILE A 396 -17.03 -22.06 -12.92
CA ILE A 396 -18.20 -21.72 -12.12
C ILE A 396 -18.94 -23.01 -11.82
N HIS A 397 -19.24 -23.24 -10.54
CA HIS A 397 -20.12 -24.33 -10.12
C HIS A 397 -21.23 -23.80 -9.23
N GLU A 398 -22.38 -24.44 -9.31
CA GLU A 398 -23.52 -24.13 -8.46
C GLU A 398 -23.56 -25.06 -7.27
N ASP A 399 -23.84 -24.49 -6.11
CA ASP A 399 -24.03 -25.26 -4.89
C ASP A 399 -25.19 -24.64 -4.10
N GLY A 400 -26.40 -25.10 -4.43
CA GLY A 400 -27.67 -24.56 -3.95
C GLY A 400 -27.92 -23.14 -4.44
N ASP A 401 -28.07 -22.22 -3.48
CA ASP A 401 -28.32 -20.79 -3.74
C ASP A 401 -27.04 -19.97 -3.94
N ILE A 402 -25.89 -20.63 -4.11
CA ILE A 402 -24.58 -19.99 -4.21
C ILE A 402 -23.90 -20.41 -5.52
N TYR A 403 -23.43 -19.42 -6.27
CA TYR A 403 -22.40 -19.61 -7.29
C TYR A 403 -21.03 -19.64 -6.62
N VAL A 404 -20.24 -20.63 -6.96
CA VAL A 404 -18.85 -20.75 -6.54
C VAL A 404 -17.97 -20.51 -7.76
N VAL A 405 -17.34 -19.34 -7.80
CA VAL A 405 -16.51 -18.89 -8.92
C VAL A 405 -15.05 -19.10 -8.57
N ASN A 406 -14.41 -20.01 -9.31
CA ASN A 406 -12.99 -20.29 -9.23
C ASN A 406 -12.26 -19.55 -10.35
N LEU A 407 -11.40 -18.60 -9.98
CA LEU A 407 -10.64 -17.76 -10.92
C LEU A 407 -9.27 -18.36 -11.30
N HIS A 408 -8.97 -19.60 -10.90
CA HIS A 408 -7.73 -20.30 -11.21
C HIS A 408 -7.92 -21.84 -11.31
N PRO A 409 -8.77 -22.35 -12.22
CA PRO A 409 -9.17 -23.76 -12.27
C PRO A 409 -8.03 -24.76 -12.55
N SER A 410 -6.93 -24.33 -13.20
CA SER A 410 -5.78 -25.19 -13.52
C SER A 410 -4.97 -25.65 -12.30
N GLN A 411 -5.25 -25.15 -11.09
CA GLN A 411 -4.61 -25.62 -9.85
C GLN A 411 -5.31 -26.84 -9.21
N ARG A 412 -6.50 -27.25 -9.68
CA ARG A 412 -7.30 -28.34 -9.06
C ARG A 412 -6.63 -29.73 -9.07
N ASN A 413 -5.68 -30.00 -9.97
CA ASN A 413 -5.04 -31.32 -10.07
C ASN A 413 -3.78 -31.49 -9.18
N ALA A 414 -3.45 -30.52 -8.31
CA ALA A 414 -2.30 -30.61 -7.40
C ALA A 414 -2.66 -31.09 -5.97
N GLY A 415 -3.87 -31.66 -5.79
CA GLY A 415 -4.40 -32.09 -4.49
C GLY A 415 -3.78 -33.36 -3.88
N SER A 416 -2.78 -33.96 -4.51
CA SER A 416 -2.00 -35.08 -3.95
C SER A 416 -0.52 -34.80 -4.19
N HIS A 417 0.21 -34.53 -3.10
CA HIS A 417 1.56 -33.97 -3.04
C HIS A 417 1.64 -32.45 -3.07
N SER A 418 1.83 -31.89 -1.87
CA SER A 418 2.42 -30.57 -1.63
C SER A 418 3.84 -30.50 -2.21
N LYS A 419 3.98 -30.38 -3.53
CA LYS A 419 5.25 -30.10 -4.23
C LYS A 419 4.98 -29.48 -5.60
N ASN A 420 5.59 -28.30 -5.81
CA ASN A 420 5.89 -27.65 -7.09
C ASN A 420 4.73 -26.97 -7.86
N LEU A 421 4.53 -25.67 -7.61
CA LEU A 421 4.18 -24.72 -8.67
C LEU A 421 5.37 -23.78 -8.93
N ARG A 422 6.27 -24.26 -9.79
CA ARG A 422 7.31 -23.52 -10.51
C ARG A 422 7.60 -24.32 -11.79
N ALA A 423 6.67 -24.29 -12.74
CA ALA A 423 6.88 -24.66 -14.14
C ALA A 423 5.53 -24.64 -14.86
N SER A 424 5.09 -23.45 -15.29
CA SER A 424 4.17 -23.26 -16.42
C SER A 424 3.87 -21.76 -16.60
N THR A 425 4.92 -20.99 -16.89
CA THR A 425 4.76 -19.62 -17.44
C THR A 425 5.74 -19.37 -18.57
N GLU A 426 6.29 -20.44 -19.14
CA GLU A 426 7.01 -20.40 -20.40
C GLU A 426 6.08 -21.01 -21.45
N GLN A 427 5.93 -20.31 -22.58
CA GLN A 427 5.02 -20.57 -23.69
C GLN A 427 3.61 -19.98 -23.55
N ASN A 428 3.52 -18.65 -23.66
CA ASN A 428 2.54 -17.96 -24.54
C ASN A 428 2.86 -16.45 -24.65
N HIS A 429 4.13 -16.13 -24.88
CA HIS A 429 4.55 -14.79 -25.37
C HIS A 429 4.96 -14.89 -26.84
N LYS A 430 3.99 -15.21 -27.71
CA LYS A 430 4.07 -14.85 -29.13
C LYS A 430 2.69 -14.37 -29.58
N GLU A 431 2.73 -13.27 -30.32
CA GLU A 431 1.60 -12.61 -31.02
C GLU A 431 0.63 -11.84 -30.12
N HIS A 432 0.92 -10.54 -29.94
CA HIS A 432 -0.14 -9.55 -29.79
C HIS A 432 -0.90 -9.45 -31.12
N SER A 433 -1.87 -10.33 -31.33
CA SER A 433 -2.94 -10.04 -32.28
C SER A 433 -3.83 -8.94 -31.67
N LYS A 434 -4.19 -7.98 -32.50
CA LYS A 434 -5.20 -6.98 -32.18
C LYS A 434 -6.52 -7.68 -31.84
N THR A 435 -7.30 -7.02 -30.98
CA THR A 435 -8.73 -7.23 -30.70
C THR A 435 -9.16 -8.55 -30.01
N ASP A 436 -9.25 -8.49 -28.68
CA ASP A 436 -10.40 -9.03 -27.95
C ASP A 436 -10.73 -8.11 -26.75
N LYS A 437 -11.84 -7.38 -26.85
CA LYS A 437 -12.33 -6.45 -25.80
C LYS A 437 -12.97 -7.18 -24.59
N ASN A 438 -12.91 -8.52 -24.54
CA ASN A 438 -13.71 -9.35 -23.65
C ASN A 438 -12.91 -10.32 -22.74
N THR A 439 -11.59 -10.13 -22.62
CA THR A 439 -10.73 -10.99 -21.80
C THR A 439 -10.55 -10.39 -20.40
N LEU A 440 -11.15 -11.03 -19.39
CA LEU A 440 -11.03 -10.67 -17.99
C LEU A 440 -9.60 -10.95 -17.52
N ALA A 441 -8.92 -10.00 -16.85
CA ALA A 441 -7.62 -10.28 -16.23
C ALA A 441 -7.81 -10.98 -14.86
N THR A 442 -8.25 -12.24 -14.88
CA THR A 442 -8.53 -13.08 -13.69
C THR A 442 -7.38 -13.07 -12.67
N THR A 443 -6.14 -13.08 -13.16
CA THR A 443 -4.94 -13.03 -12.32
C THR A 443 -4.85 -11.78 -11.44
N ASP A 444 -5.32 -10.63 -11.92
CA ASP A 444 -5.23 -9.37 -11.17
C ASP A 444 -6.35 -9.23 -10.14
N ILE A 445 -7.55 -9.78 -10.44
CA ILE A 445 -8.66 -9.93 -9.48
C ILE A 445 -8.24 -10.85 -8.33
N VAL A 446 -7.66 -12.02 -8.64
CA VAL A 446 -7.14 -12.96 -7.64
C VAL A 446 -6.13 -12.28 -6.72
N LYS A 447 -5.14 -11.57 -7.28
CA LYS A 447 -4.15 -10.81 -6.49
C LYS A 447 -4.80 -9.70 -5.66
N LEU A 448 -5.89 -9.08 -6.10
CA LEU A 448 -6.62 -8.10 -5.29
C LEU A 448 -7.25 -8.77 -4.07
N PHE A 449 -7.94 -9.89 -4.26
CA PHE A 449 -8.59 -10.64 -3.20
C PHE A 449 -7.61 -11.25 -2.20
N GLN A 450 -6.52 -11.86 -2.67
CA GLN A 450 -5.40 -12.31 -1.82
C GLN A 450 -4.90 -11.16 -0.93
N ARG A 451 -4.66 -9.99 -1.51
CA ARG A 451 -4.18 -8.82 -0.76
C ARG A 451 -5.18 -8.35 0.29
N ILE A 452 -6.49 -8.37 0.01
CA ILE A 452 -7.51 -7.98 1.00
C ILE A 452 -7.55 -9.00 2.13
N ARG A 453 -7.56 -10.29 1.81
CA ARG A 453 -7.58 -11.39 2.78
C ARG A 453 -6.35 -11.40 3.69
N ASP A 454 -5.15 -11.36 3.10
CA ASP A 454 -3.89 -11.34 3.83
C ASP A 454 -3.81 -10.14 4.77
N GLU A 455 -4.36 -9.00 4.34
CA GLU A 455 -4.41 -7.77 5.11
C GLU A 455 -5.40 -7.87 6.28
N SER A 456 -6.61 -8.41 6.06
CA SER A 456 -7.59 -8.71 7.11
C SER A 456 -6.99 -9.61 8.19
N HIS A 457 -6.37 -10.70 7.75
CA HIS A 457 -5.75 -11.68 8.64
C HIS A 457 -4.56 -11.07 9.42
N ARG A 458 -3.68 -10.34 8.73
CA ARG A 458 -2.54 -9.63 9.36
C ARG A 458 -3.02 -8.64 10.41
N PHE A 459 -4.04 -7.84 10.09
CA PHE A 459 -4.55 -6.84 11.01
C PHE A 459 -5.15 -7.49 12.25
N ALA A 460 -5.81 -8.64 12.11
CA ALA A 460 -6.30 -9.43 13.23
C ALA A 460 -5.16 -9.93 14.14
N VAL A 461 -4.14 -10.56 13.57
CA VAL A 461 -2.97 -11.09 14.31
C VAL A 461 -2.18 -9.99 15.05
N SER A 462 -2.08 -8.79 14.46
CA SER A 462 -1.36 -7.66 15.07
C SER A 462 -1.93 -7.23 16.42
N TYR A 463 -3.25 -7.35 16.63
CA TYR A 463 -3.90 -7.01 17.91
C TYR A 463 -3.37 -7.90 19.04
N HIS A 464 -3.33 -9.19 18.77
CA HIS A 464 -2.93 -10.18 19.77
C HIS A 464 -1.44 -10.16 20.02
N THR A 465 -0.63 -9.80 19.02
CA THR A 465 0.82 -9.61 19.20
C THR A 465 1.11 -8.44 20.16
N ALA A 466 0.36 -7.34 20.04
CA ALA A 466 0.48 -6.20 20.95
C ALA A 466 0.01 -6.55 22.38
N LEU A 467 -1.11 -7.27 22.51
CA LEU A 467 -1.62 -7.73 23.81
C LEU A 467 -0.70 -8.73 24.50
N LYS A 468 -0.20 -9.74 23.78
CA LYS A 468 0.78 -10.71 24.32
C LYS A 468 2.03 -10.00 24.84
N ARG A 469 2.52 -8.99 24.11
CA ARG A 469 3.65 -8.18 24.55
C ARG A 469 3.32 -7.42 25.84
N GLN A 470 2.13 -6.82 25.93
CA GLN A 470 1.69 -6.12 27.14
C GLN A 470 1.53 -7.06 28.35
N GLN A 471 1.03 -8.28 28.12
CA GLN A 471 0.73 -9.28 29.16
C GLN A 471 1.99 -10.03 29.63
N GLN A 472 2.92 -10.38 28.73
CA GLN A 472 4.26 -10.88 29.09
C GLN A 472 5.06 -9.87 29.90
N THR A 473 4.94 -8.58 29.57
CA THR A 473 5.60 -7.51 30.34
C THR A 473 5.00 -7.37 31.75
N LYS A 474 3.73 -7.75 31.92
CA LYS A 474 2.99 -7.64 33.19
C LYS A 474 3.24 -8.83 34.12
N ASN A 475 3.23 -10.08 33.63
CA ASN A 475 3.40 -11.28 34.47
C ASN A 475 4.80 -11.39 35.12
N GLN A 476 5.87 -11.24 34.34
CA GLN A 476 7.23 -11.59 34.82
C GLN A 476 7.78 -10.65 35.91
N LEU A 477 7.36 -9.38 35.93
CA LEU A 477 7.76 -8.44 36.99
C LEU A 477 6.79 -8.47 38.18
N GLU A 478 5.56 -8.95 38.00
CA GLU A 478 4.56 -9.05 39.07
C GLU A 478 4.80 -10.21 40.02
N GLU A 479 5.40 -11.30 39.53
CA GLU A 479 5.74 -12.49 40.31
C GLU A 479 6.99 -12.33 41.20
N ILE A 480 7.77 -11.26 41.05
CA ILE A 480 9.00 -11.05 41.84
C ILE A 480 8.63 -10.71 43.30
N PRO A 481 8.93 -11.58 44.28
CA PRO A 481 8.60 -11.34 45.67
C PRO A 481 9.30 -10.07 46.19
N GLY A 482 8.55 -9.20 46.87
CA GLY A 482 9.08 -7.95 47.44
C GLY A 482 9.23 -6.77 46.45
N VAL A 483 8.86 -6.93 45.17
CA VAL A 483 8.92 -5.85 44.17
C VAL A 483 7.54 -5.24 43.92
N GLY A 484 7.24 -4.17 44.66
CA GLY A 484 5.97 -3.44 44.53
C GLY A 484 5.81 -2.61 43.24
N PRO A 485 4.58 -2.18 42.91
CA PRO A 485 4.21 -1.57 41.62
C PRO A 485 4.96 -0.27 41.29
N LYS A 486 5.38 0.52 42.29
CA LYS A 486 6.21 1.72 42.09
C LYS A 486 7.61 1.37 41.57
N THR A 487 8.20 0.30 42.08
CA THR A 487 9.55 -0.17 41.69
C THR A 487 9.52 -0.74 40.27
N ARG A 488 8.46 -1.50 39.93
CA ARG A 488 8.23 -2.01 38.57
C ARG A 488 8.13 -0.91 37.53
N ARG A 489 7.33 0.13 37.80
CA ARG A 489 7.22 1.30 36.93
C ARG A 489 8.57 2.00 36.72
N LYS A 490 9.41 2.09 37.76
CA LYS A 490 10.75 2.68 37.67
C LYS A 490 11.68 1.86 36.77
N LEU A 491 11.63 0.52 36.87
CA LEU A 491 12.39 -0.39 36.00
C LEU A 491 11.94 -0.29 34.55
N ILE A 492 10.64 -0.37 34.27
CA ILE A 492 10.12 -0.29 32.90
C ILE A 492 10.41 1.10 32.30
N ARG A 493 10.29 2.18 33.08
CA ARG A 493 10.61 3.53 32.59
C ARG A 493 12.09 3.71 32.23
N LYS A 494 13.00 3.04 32.95
CA LYS A 494 14.45 3.16 32.72
C LYS A 494 14.95 2.18 31.63
N PHE A 495 14.42 0.96 31.59
CA PHE A 495 14.93 -0.13 30.74
C PHE A 495 13.97 -0.51 29.59
N GLY A 496 12.81 0.12 29.51
CA GLY A 496 11.84 0.02 28.41
C GLY A 496 10.99 -1.25 28.38
N SER A 497 11.55 -2.41 28.76
CA SER A 497 10.86 -3.72 28.73
C SER A 497 11.46 -4.70 29.73
N VAL A 498 10.78 -5.82 30.01
CA VAL A 498 11.31 -6.88 30.90
C VAL A 498 12.61 -7.48 30.35
N THR A 499 12.71 -7.65 29.02
CA THR A 499 13.95 -8.09 28.37
C THR A 499 15.09 -7.07 28.51
N GLY A 500 14.76 -5.78 28.58
CA GLY A 500 15.74 -4.73 28.91
C GLY A 500 16.22 -4.83 30.35
N VAL A 501 15.31 -5.13 31.28
CA VAL A 501 15.63 -5.36 32.70
C VAL A 501 16.50 -6.61 32.89
N SER A 502 16.25 -7.69 32.14
CA SER A 502 17.04 -8.93 32.26
C SER A 502 18.45 -8.84 31.67
N ARG A 503 18.65 -7.94 30.71
CA ARG A 503 19.98 -7.66 30.12
C ARG A 503 20.78 -6.63 30.90
N ALA A 504 20.15 -5.87 31.78
CA ALA A 504 20.80 -4.84 32.58
C ALA A 504 21.74 -5.48 33.61
N SER A 505 22.89 -4.87 33.82
CA SER A 505 23.83 -5.27 34.85
C SER A 505 23.26 -5.03 36.26
N ILE A 506 23.74 -5.78 37.25
CA ILE A 506 23.35 -5.58 38.65
C ILE A 506 23.63 -4.13 39.10
N GLN A 507 24.70 -3.52 38.59
CA GLN A 507 25.06 -2.13 38.89
C GLN A 507 24.02 -1.14 38.36
N GLU A 508 23.57 -1.31 37.11
CA GLU A 508 22.55 -0.46 36.50
C GLU A 508 21.18 -0.59 37.17
N LEU A 509 20.81 -1.82 37.55
CA LEU A 509 19.62 -2.11 38.34
C LEU A 509 19.72 -1.46 39.73
N SER A 510 20.87 -1.56 40.40
CA SER A 510 21.09 -0.97 41.73
C SER A 510 20.94 0.54 41.73
N MET A 511 21.46 1.23 40.69
CA MET A 511 21.25 2.67 40.51
C MET A 511 19.76 3.04 40.35
N ALA A 512 18.93 2.12 39.85
CA ALA A 512 17.52 2.37 39.62
C ALA A 512 16.67 2.12 40.88
N ILE A 513 16.90 1.02 41.58
CA ILE A 513 15.96 0.50 42.60
C ILE A 513 16.59 0.17 43.96
N GLY A 514 17.90 0.43 44.13
CA GLY A 514 18.67 0.08 45.32
C GLY A 514 19.24 -1.34 45.25
N GLU A 515 20.34 -1.57 45.96
CA GLU A 515 21.18 -2.76 45.82
C GLU A 515 20.46 -4.05 46.22
N GLN A 516 19.72 -4.05 47.33
CA GLN A 516 18.96 -5.22 47.79
C GLN A 516 17.90 -5.66 46.76
N LYS A 517 17.11 -4.71 46.25
CA LYS A 517 16.06 -5.02 45.26
C LYS A 517 16.63 -5.42 43.91
N ALA A 518 17.78 -4.86 43.52
CA ALA A 518 18.47 -5.25 42.29
C ALA A 518 18.96 -6.71 42.34
N LYS A 519 19.48 -7.16 43.49
CA LYS A 519 19.87 -8.58 43.68
C LYS A 519 18.65 -9.51 43.57
N THR A 520 17.53 -9.18 44.19
CA THR A 520 16.28 -9.98 44.09
C THR A 520 15.76 -10.08 42.67
N VAL A 521 15.70 -8.96 41.95
CA VAL A 521 15.23 -8.91 40.55
C VAL A 521 16.17 -9.69 39.63
N ALA A 522 17.48 -9.53 39.78
CA ALA A 522 18.48 -10.20 38.94
C ALA A 522 18.57 -11.71 39.21
N ALA A 523 18.27 -12.16 40.45
CA ALA A 523 18.20 -13.57 40.79
C ALA A 523 16.95 -14.23 40.17
N PHE A 524 15.78 -13.63 40.38
CA PHE A 524 14.51 -14.15 39.86
C PHE A 524 14.50 -14.23 38.33
N LEU A 525 14.96 -13.18 37.63
CA LEU A 525 15.00 -13.17 36.17
C LEU A 525 16.05 -14.14 35.60
N ARG A 526 17.11 -14.48 36.35
CA ARG A 526 18.07 -15.52 35.93
C ARG A 526 17.50 -16.92 36.03
N ASP A 527 16.63 -17.16 37.01
CA ASP A 527 15.99 -18.46 37.21
C ASP A 527 14.93 -18.72 36.14
N VAL A 528 14.10 -17.71 35.84
CA VAL A 528 13.03 -17.80 34.83
C VAL A 528 13.55 -17.92 33.39
N LEU A 529 14.78 -17.44 33.10
CA LEU A 529 15.39 -17.49 31.76
C LEU A 529 16.28 -18.73 31.52
N LYS A 530 16.47 -19.60 32.53
CA LYS A 530 17.19 -20.89 32.39
C LYS A 530 16.29 -22.05 31.94
N THR A 531 14.97 -21.87 32.02
CA THR A 531 13.93 -22.66 31.35
C THR A 531 13.52 -21.99 30.05
#